data_AF-A0A4C1YM17-F1
#
_entry.id   AF-A0A4C1YM17-F1
#
_cell.length_a   1.000
_cell.length_b   1.000
_cell.length_c   1.000
_cell.angle_alpha   90.00
_cell.angle_beta   90.00
_cell.angle_gamma   90.00
#
_symmetry.space_group_name_H-M   'P 1'
#
loop_
_entity.id
_entity.type
_entity.pdbx_description
1 polymer ?
#
loop_
_entity_poly.entity_id
_entity_poly.type
_entity_poly.pdbx_seq_one_letter_code
_entity_poly.pdbx_strand_id
1 'polypeptide(L)'
;MAVFQIVQNSEQNNRNDEILMYQMGRYINSNEAAWRIFSFPIHEREPAVQHLAVHLENGQRVYFTKDSARKIASEPPQNTTLTAFFPTLPNGSIRKDVTVCRRPYLLYVGQNKENFQRRKQGMPEEGHPEIMKTNAIGRVYTVHPNNAECFYLRMLLHEIRGPTNFTDLRTIDGYICHTYREACQRLGLLENDNHWELTLQEATLTASAEQIRELFAIILTTCNPSNPKQLWDSFKRNMSDDILYQIRQANPELTIEFNDDIFNETLIRLEDKCLAINNQTLVEIGMPAPQRNTFSVLNYEITKEKKLQRQ
;
A
#
# COMPACT_ATOMS: atom_id res chain seq x y z
N MET A 1 -16.49 27.22 2.12
CA MET A 1 -15.36 28.08 2.52
C MET A 1 -14.72 28.59 1.25
N ALA A 2 -14.90 29.86 0.94
CA ALA A 2 -14.30 30.47 -0.24
C ALA A 2 -13.02 31.21 0.18
N VAL A 3 -11.95 31.00 -0.57
CA VAL A 3 -10.65 31.59 -0.35
C VAL A 3 -10.52 32.76 -1.30
N PHE A 4 -10.32 33.97 -0.77
CA PHE A 4 -10.12 35.15 -1.59
C PHE A 4 -8.82 35.85 -1.19
N GLN A 5 -8.12 36.37 -2.18
CA GLN A 5 -6.95 37.21 -2.01
C GLN A 5 -7.41 38.66 -1.86
N ILE A 6 -7.08 39.29 -0.74
CA ILE A 6 -7.34 40.71 -0.54
C ILE A 6 -6.24 41.47 -1.28
N VAL A 7 -6.56 42.03 -2.45
CA VAL A 7 -5.64 42.92 -3.17
C VAL A 7 -5.71 44.29 -2.48
N GLN A 8 -4.69 44.63 -1.70
CA GLN A 8 -4.51 46.00 -1.21
C GLN A 8 -3.85 46.83 -2.33
N ASN A 9 -4.58 47.82 -2.86
CA ASN A 9 -4.00 48.87 -3.68
C ASN A 9 -3.18 49.81 -2.78
N SER A 10 -1.90 49.51 -2.61
CA SER A 10 -0.93 50.46 -2.10
C SER A 10 0.34 50.37 -2.93
N GLU A 11 0.63 51.46 -3.63
CA GLU A 11 1.84 51.67 -4.42
C GLU A 11 3.07 51.68 -3.51
N GLN A 12 3.58 50.50 -3.15
CA GLN A 12 4.96 50.29 -2.71
C GLN A 12 5.27 48.78 -2.77
N ASN A 13 5.82 48.38 -3.91
CA ASN A 13 6.31 47.03 -4.18
C ASN A 13 7.46 46.69 -3.24
N ASN A 14 7.18 46.00 -2.13
CA ASN A 14 8.18 45.16 -1.48
C ASN A 14 7.92 43.71 -1.94
N ARG A 15 8.67 43.27 -2.96
CA ARG A 15 8.41 42.02 -3.70
C ARG A 15 8.55 40.72 -2.88
N ASN A 16 8.95 40.80 -1.61
CA ASN A 16 9.27 39.64 -0.75
C ASN A 16 8.60 39.72 0.63
N ASP A 17 7.32 40.08 0.72
CA ASP A 17 6.57 40.00 1.98
C ASP A 17 5.64 38.76 2.00
N GLU A 18 6.20 37.62 2.44
CA GLU A 18 5.50 36.33 2.52
C GLU A 18 4.28 36.37 3.47
N ILE A 19 4.25 37.31 4.43
CA ILE A 19 3.19 37.39 5.46
C ILE A 19 1.88 37.91 4.86
N LEU A 20 1.96 38.92 3.99
CA LEU A 20 0.80 39.44 3.24
C LEU A 20 0.30 38.43 2.21
N MET A 21 1.22 37.66 1.62
CA MET A 21 0.88 36.61 0.66
C MET A 21 0.14 35.42 1.31
N TYR A 22 0.40 35.15 2.59
CA TYR A 22 -0.24 34.09 3.38
C TYR A 22 -1.54 34.49 4.10
N GLN A 23 -1.89 35.78 4.18
CA GLN A 23 -3.19 36.22 4.69
C GLN A 23 -4.30 35.98 3.66
N MET A 24 -4.57 34.71 3.36
CA MET A 24 -5.83 34.33 2.73
C MET A 24 -6.96 34.64 3.72
N GLY A 25 -7.73 35.69 3.44
CA GLY A 25 -8.93 36.03 4.19
C GLY A 25 -9.92 34.87 4.08
N ARG A 26 -10.10 34.12 5.16
CA ARG A 26 -11.14 33.10 5.26
C ARG A 26 -12.46 33.81 5.48
N TYR A 27 -13.28 33.92 4.44
CA TYR A 27 -14.64 34.46 4.58
C TYR A 27 -15.48 33.49 5.43
N ILE A 28 -15.98 33.99 6.55
CA ILE A 28 -16.98 33.34 7.40
C ILE A 28 -18.24 34.17 7.26
N ASN A 29 -19.38 33.54 6.96
CA ASN A 29 -20.64 34.28 6.83
C ASN A 29 -21.10 34.79 8.21
N SER A 30 -21.93 35.84 8.25
CA SER A 30 -22.38 36.46 9.51
C SER A 30 -23.07 35.49 10.46
N ASN A 31 -23.79 34.50 9.91
CA ASN A 31 -24.51 33.48 10.69
C ASN A 31 -23.54 32.51 11.38
N GLU A 32 -22.51 32.04 10.67
CA GLU A 32 -21.45 31.18 11.20
C GLU A 32 -20.59 31.94 12.21
N ALA A 33 -20.33 33.23 11.98
CA ALA A 33 -19.62 34.09 12.93
C ALA A 33 -20.40 34.23 14.26
N ALA A 34 -21.70 34.49 14.19
CA ALA A 34 -22.56 34.51 15.38
C ALA A 34 -22.56 33.16 16.09
N TRP A 35 -22.65 32.04 15.36
CA TRP A 35 -22.62 30.70 15.94
C TRP A 35 -21.30 30.39 16.66
N ARG A 36 -20.18 30.85 16.09
CA ARG A 36 -18.85 30.78 16.73
C ARG A 36 -18.78 31.62 18.01
N ILE A 37 -19.29 32.85 17.98
CA ILE A 37 -19.30 33.76 19.15
C ILE A 37 -20.10 33.14 20.30
N PHE A 38 -21.25 32.56 20.01
CA PHE A 38 -22.09 31.90 21.01
C PHE A 38 -21.65 30.46 21.35
N SER A 39 -20.54 29.98 20.77
CA SER A 39 -20.02 28.62 20.96
C SER A 39 -21.05 27.52 20.64
N PHE A 40 -21.95 27.77 19.69
CA PHE A 40 -22.89 26.75 19.22
C PHE A 40 -22.16 25.70 18.36
N PRO A 41 -22.63 24.44 18.36
CA PRO A 41 -22.10 23.41 17.46
C PRO A 41 -22.30 23.84 16.00
N ILE A 42 -21.18 24.02 15.27
CA ILE A 42 -21.21 24.47 13.87
C ILE A 42 -21.36 23.30 12.91
N HIS A 43 -20.89 22.13 13.32
CA HIS A 43 -20.91 20.92 12.52
C HIS A 43 -21.24 19.75 13.43
N GLU A 44 -22.26 19.00 13.03
CA GLU A 44 -22.54 17.68 13.54
C GLU A 44 -22.38 16.69 12.38
N ARG A 45 -21.88 15.49 12.69
CA ARG A 45 -21.78 14.41 11.72
C ARG A 45 -22.65 13.27 12.24
N GLU A 46 -23.67 12.91 11.49
CA GLU A 46 -24.45 11.71 11.73
C GLU A 46 -24.27 10.75 10.54
N PRO A 47 -23.66 9.58 10.76
CA PRO A 47 -23.10 9.08 12.01
C PRO A 47 -21.82 9.80 12.47
N ALA A 48 -21.58 9.84 13.78
CA ALA A 48 -20.36 10.41 14.34
C ALA A 48 -19.13 9.59 13.93
N VAL A 49 -18.12 10.23 13.37
CA VAL A 49 -16.90 9.55 12.89
C VAL A 49 -15.74 9.79 13.85
N GLN A 50 -15.18 8.71 14.37
CA GLN A 50 -14.02 8.73 15.25
C GLN A 50 -12.79 8.22 14.52
N HIS A 51 -11.74 9.03 14.48
CA HIS A 51 -10.48 8.67 13.84
C HIS A 51 -9.48 8.08 14.83
N LEU A 52 -8.88 6.95 14.45
CA LEU A 52 -7.78 6.32 15.16
C LEU A 52 -6.45 6.72 14.52
N ALA A 53 -5.51 7.18 15.34
CA ALA A 53 -4.12 7.42 14.93
C ALA A 53 -3.45 6.12 14.51
N VAL A 54 -2.48 6.22 13.58
CA VAL A 54 -1.63 5.10 13.18
C VAL A 54 -0.19 5.53 13.34
N HIS A 55 0.57 4.76 14.10
CA HIS A 55 2.01 4.92 14.26
C HIS A 55 2.61 3.60 14.76
N LEU A 56 3.92 3.46 14.58
CA LEU A 56 4.69 2.36 15.16
C LEU A 56 4.83 2.53 16.68
N GLU A 57 5.28 1.49 17.36
CA GLU A 57 5.65 1.55 18.77
C GLU A 57 6.69 2.67 18.99
N ASN A 58 6.42 3.57 19.93
CA ASN A 58 7.21 4.79 20.20
C ASN A 58 7.35 5.78 19.02
N GLY A 59 6.67 5.56 17.89
CA GLY A 59 6.67 6.42 16.70
C GLY A 59 5.59 7.52 16.72
N GLN A 60 5.19 7.96 17.91
CA GLN A 60 4.06 8.88 18.07
C GLN A 60 4.39 10.27 17.53
N ARG A 61 3.45 10.88 16.80
CA ARG A 61 3.60 12.26 16.34
C ARG A 61 3.35 13.22 17.50
N VAL A 62 4.36 14.02 17.85
CA VAL A 62 4.24 15.06 18.87
C VAL A 62 4.44 16.43 18.24
N TYR A 63 3.65 17.40 18.70
CA TYR A 63 3.78 18.81 18.34
C TYR A 63 4.46 19.55 19.49
N PHE A 64 5.51 20.31 19.18
CA PHE A 64 6.25 21.07 20.18
C PHE A 64 6.58 22.47 19.67
N THR A 65 6.70 23.41 20.61
CA THR A 65 7.32 24.72 20.40
C THR A 65 8.75 24.70 20.92
N LYS A 66 9.56 25.72 20.60
CA LYS A 66 10.96 25.80 21.06
C LYS A 66 11.07 25.65 22.59
N ASP A 67 10.14 26.25 23.32
CA ASP A 67 10.14 26.24 24.79
C ASP A 67 9.66 24.89 25.36
N SER A 68 8.72 24.23 24.68
CA SER A 68 8.13 22.96 25.13
C SER A 68 8.92 21.72 24.70
N ALA A 69 9.87 21.86 23.76
CA ALA A 69 10.63 20.75 23.20
C ALA A 69 11.37 19.92 24.26
N ARG A 70 12.05 20.59 25.21
CA ARG A 70 12.79 19.92 26.29
C ARG A 70 11.87 19.12 27.20
N LYS A 71 10.72 19.71 27.58
CA LYS A 71 9.73 19.06 28.43
C LYS A 71 9.11 17.84 27.75
N ILE A 72 8.77 17.96 26.46
CA ILE A 72 8.19 16.87 25.68
C ILE A 72 9.21 15.74 25.45
N ALA A 73 10.49 16.08 25.29
CA ALA A 73 11.54 15.06 25.16
C ALA A 73 11.77 14.29 26.47
N SER A 74 11.65 14.95 27.63
CA SER A 74 11.72 14.30 28.94
C SER A 74 10.44 13.55 29.31
N GLU A 75 9.28 14.10 28.93
CA GLU A 75 7.95 13.57 29.24
C GLU A 75 7.13 13.50 27.94
N PRO A 76 7.32 12.43 27.13
CA PRO A 76 6.54 12.25 25.94
C PRO A 76 5.05 12.06 26.29
N PRO A 77 4.12 12.50 25.43
CA PRO A 77 2.69 12.26 25.63
C PRO A 77 2.46 10.76 25.84
N GLN A 78 1.86 10.39 26.97
CA GLN A 78 1.76 8.97 27.34
C GLN A 78 0.78 8.21 26.45
N ASN A 79 -0.31 8.88 26.02
CA ASN A 79 -1.42 8.22 25.34
C ASN A 79 -1.77 8.88 24.00
N THR A 80 -1.74 8.09 22.94
CA THR A 80 -2.42 8.38 21.68
C THR A 80 -3.76 7.66 21.65
N THR A 81 -4.62 8.01 20.70
CA THR A 81 -5.86 7.24 20.51
C THR A 81 -5.58 5.77 20.17
N LEU A 82 -4.44 5.42 19.58
CA LEU A 82 -4.04 4.03 19.32
C LEU A 82 -3.53 3.32 20.58
N THR A 83 -2.71 3.96 21.41
CA THR A 83 -2.23 3.31 22.64
C THR A 83 -3.32 3.20 23.69
N ALA A 84 -4.23 4.18 23.75
CA ALA A 84 -5.42 4.13 24.59
C ALA A 84 -6.43 3.06 24.14
N PHE A 85 -6.38 2.64 22.87
CA PHE A 85 -7.27 1.63 22.30
C PHE A 85 -6.94 0.20 22.77
N PHE A 86 -5.68 -0.08 23.09
CA PHE A 86 -5.20 -1.40 23.51
C PHE A 86 -5.70 -1.88 24.89
N PRO A 87 -5.61 -1.07 25.97
CA PRO A 87 -5.98 -1.50 27.32
C PRO A 87 -7.47 -1.41 27.63
N THR A 88 -8.24 -0.59 26.90
CA THR A 88 -9.62 -0.19 27.27
C THR A 88 -10.71 -1.22 26.94
N LEU A 89 -10.30 -2.43 26.58
CA LEU A 89 -11.24 -3.48 26.24
C LEU A 89 -11.87 -4.10 27.49
N PRO A 90 -13.21 -4.24 27.55
CA PRO A 90 -13.85 -5.08 28.54
C PRO A 90 -13.19 -6.45 28.60
N ASN A 91 -12.75 -6.89 29.78
CA ASN A 91 -12.41 -8.29 30.00
C ASN A 91 -13.65 -9.14 29.66
N GLY A 92 -13.58 -9.98 28.63
CA GLY A 92 -14.69 -10.82 28.18
C GLY A 92 -14.58 -11.24 26.70
N SER A 93 -15.49 -12.12 26.27
CA SER A 93 -15.56 -12.70 24.92
C SER A 93 -15.65 -11.65 23.80
N ILE A 94 -16.34 -10.53 24.05
CA ILE A 94 -16.54 -9.39 23.12
C ILE A 94 -15.22 -8.81 22.63
N ARG A 95 -14.18 -8.85 23.48
CA ARG A 95 -12.85 -8.34 23.14
C ARG A 95 -12.31 -9.00 21.88
N LYS A 96 -12.49 -10.32 21.76
CA LYS A 96 -11.92 -11.16 20.69
C LYS A 96 -12.66 -11.02 19.36
N ASP A 97 -13.86 -10.45 19.35
CA ASP A 97 -14.72 -10.40 18.16
C ASP A 97 -14.82 -9.01 17.52
N VAL A 98 -14.23 -7.98 18.15
CA VAL A 98 -14.35 -6.59 17.68
C VAL A 98 -13.06 -6.11 17.00
N THR A 99 -13.16 -5.86 15.70
CA THR A 99 -12.18 -5.12 14.89
C THR A 99 -12.14 -3.65 15.28
N VAL A 100 -11.00 -3.00 15.05
CA VAL A 100 -10.77 -1.56 15.29
C VAL A 100 -11.89 -0.67 14.74
N CYS A 101 -12.33 -0.89 13.50
CA CYS A 101 -13.35 -0.06 12.84
C CYS A 101 -14.75 -0.16 13.47
N ARG A 102 -15.08 -1.31 14.07
CA ARG A 102 -16.36 -1.55 14.75
C ARG A 102 -16.34 -1.05 16.20
N ARG A 103 -15.20 -0.64 16.74
CA ARG A 103 -15.09 -0.31 18.17
C ARG A 103 -15.75 1.03 18.58
N PRO A 104 -15.77 2.09 17.76
CA PRO A 104 -16.47 3.34 18.12
C PRO A 104 -17.99 3.20 18.26
N TYR A 105 -18.56 2.10 17.75
CA TYR A 105 -19.94 1.71 18.05
C TYR A 105 -20.15 1.48 19.55
N LEU A 106 -19.17 0.89 20.25
CA LEU A 106 -19.27 0.42 21.64
C LEU A 106 -18.57 1.35 22.65
N LEU A 107 -17.52 2.06 22.21
CA LEU A 107 -16.72 2.95 23.04
C LEU A 107 -16.79 4.39 22.54
N TYR A 108 -16.64 5.35 23.45
CA TYR A 108 -16.37 6.74 23.11
C TYR A 108 -15.04 7.18 23.68
N VAL A 109 -14.35 8.07 22.97
CA VAL A 109 -13.15 8.74 23.47
C VAL A 109 -13.59 9.92 24.35
N GLY A 110 -13.11 9.95 25.60
CA GLY A 110 -13.38 11.07 26.51
C GLY A 110 -12.79 12.39 26.01
N GLN A 111 -13.21 13.52 26.59
CA GLN A 111 -12.78 14.86 26.17
C GLN A 111 -11.26 15.04 26.15
N ASN A 112 -10.54 14.36 27.04
CA ASN A 112 -9.09 14.42 27.14
C ASN A 112 -8.35 13.58 26.09
N LYS A 113 -9.05 12.81 25.24
CA LYS A 113 -8.50 11.90 24.21
C LYS A 113 -7.55 10.80 24.71
N GLU A 114 -7.31 10.73 26.00
CA GLU A 114 -6.37 9.79 26.63
C GLU A 114 -6.99 8.43 26.94
N ASN A 115 -8.32 8.35 27.06
CA ASN A 115 -9.01 7.12 27.49
C ASN A 115 -10.29 6.87 26.70
N PHE A 116 -10.49 5.62 26.28
CA PHE A 116 -11.79 5.13 25.81
C PHE A 116 -12.64 4.69 27.00
N GLN A 117 -13.91 5.02 26.95
CA GLN A 117 -14.89 4.67 27.97
C GLN A 117 -16.08 3.94 27.32
N ARG A 118 -16.71 3.05 28.09
CA ARG A 118 -17.93 2.35 27.65
C ARG A 118 -19.06 3.34 27.49
N ARG A 119 -19.81 3.22 26.39
CA ARG A 119 -21.03 4.00 26.21
C ARG A 119 -22.07 3.57 27.25
N LYS A 120 -22.71 4.57 27.88
CA LYS A 120 -23.80 4.39 28.86
C LYS A 120 -25.18 4.60 28.24
N GLN A 121 -25.23 5.07 27.00
CA GLN A 121 -26.45 5.41 26.25
C GLN A 121 -26.39 4.74 24.87
N GLY A 122 -27.54 4.35 24.33
CA GLY A 122 -27.66 3.68 23.03
C GLY A 122 -28.59 2.47 23.08
N MET A 123 -28.42 1.57 22.12
CA MET A 123 -29.11 0.28 22.09
C MET A 123 -28.21 -0.79 22.75
N PRO A 124 -28.73 -1.82 23.42
CA PRO A 124 -27.88 -2.92 23.89
C PRO A 124 -27.26 -3.69 22.71
N GLU A 125 -26.02 -4.15 22.86
CA GLU A 125 -25.38 -5.06 21.90
C GLU A 125 -26.00 -6.47 22.04
N GLU A 126 -26.21 -7.13 20.89
CA GLU A 126 -26.76 -8.49 20.86
C GLU A 126 -25.81 -9.45 21.60
N GLY A 127 -26.38 -10.25 22.51
CA GLY A 127 -25.62 -11.16 23.38
C GLY A 127 -24.95 -10.50 24.58
N HIS A 128 -24.89 -9.16 24.65
CA HIS A 128 -24.21 -8.43 25.72
C HIS A 128 -25.00 -7.17 26.15
N PRO A 129 -26.08 -7.34 26.94
CA PRO A 129 -26.96 -6.24 27.34
C PRO A 129 -26.29 -5.18 28.23
N GLU A 130 -25.14 -5.50 28.83
CA GLU A 130 -24.32 -4.56 29.62
C GLU A 130 -23.55 -3.54 28.77
N ILE A 131 -23.50 -3.74 27.44
CA ILE A 131 -22.77 -2.86 26.52
C ILE A 131 -23.76 -2.14 25.62
N MET A 132 -23.67 -0.80 25.62
CA MET A 132 -24.49 0.05 24.78
C MET A 132 -23.76 0.38 23.47
N LYS A 133 -24.49 0.29 22.35
CA LYS A 133 -24.03 0.64 21.01
C LYS A 133 -24.73 1.89 20.49
N THR A 134 -24.00 2.68 19.72
CA THR A 134 -24.52 3.84 18.96
C THR A 134 -24.10 3.75 17.50
N ASN A 135 -24.64 4.61 16.64
CA ASN A 135 -24.33 4.62 15.22
C ASN A 135 -22.93 5.20 14.88
N ALA A 136 -22.00 5.28 15.83
CA ALA A 136 -20.70 5.92 15.59
C ALA A 136 -19.74 5.01 14.80
N ILE A 137 -19.05 5.57 13.80
CA ILE A 137 -18.14 4.84 12.91
C ILE A 137 -16.68 5.10 13.29
N GLY A 138 -15.89 4.03 13.40
CA GLY A 138 -14.45 4.12 13.49
C GLY A 138 -13.78 4.17 12.14
N ARG A 139 -12.85 5.11 11.96
CA ARG A 139 -11.96 5.15 10.81
C ARG A 139 -10.51 5.20 11.25
N VAL A 140 -9.65 4.51 10.54
CA VAL A 140 -8.21 4.59 10.73
C VAL A 140 -7.66 5.61 9.74
N TYR A 141 -6.72 6.48 10.16
CA TYR A 141 -6.12 7.46 9.25
C TYR A 141 -5.46 6.79 8.05
N THR A 142 -5.55 7.44 6.89
CA THR A 142 -4.86 6.99 5.67
C THR A 142 -3.35 7.08 5.86
N VAL A 143 -2.66 5.99 5.55
CA VAL A 143 -1.20 5.93 5.51
C VAL A 143 -0.77 5.69 4.07
N HIS A 144 0.23 6.44 3.61
CA HIS A 144 0.79 6.29 2.27
C HIS A 144 1.66 5.02 2.20
N PRO A 145 1.61 4.22 1.12
CA PRO A 145 2.40 2.99 0.97
C PRO A 145 3.91 3.16 1.18
N ASN A 146 4.50 4.30 0.80
CA ASN A 146 5.92 4.60 1.07
C ASN A 146 6.29 4.51 2.56
N ASN A 147 5.35 4.72 3.49
CA ASN A 147 5.56 4.42 4.89
C ASN A 147 5.16 2.96 5.16
N ALA A 148 6.00 2.05 4.65
CA ALA A 148 5.68 0.63 4.49
C ALA A 148 5.20 -0.02 5.80
N GLU A 149 5.97 0.07 6.89
CA GLU A 149 5.60 -0.59 8.15
C GLU A 149 4.32 -0.01 8.78
N CYS A 150 4.10 1.31 8.73
CA CYS A 150 2.83 1.89 9.19
C CYS A 150 1.65 1.51 8.29
N PHE A 151 1.88 1.32 6.99
CA PHE A 151 0.87 0.87 6.05
C PHE A 151 0.43 -0.56 6.37
N TYR A 152 1.38 -1.47 6.58
CA TYR A 152 1.09 -2.85 7.00
C TYR A 152 0.43 -2.90 8.38
N LEU A 153 0.89 -2.09 9.34
CA LEU A 153 0.22 -1.96 10.64
C LEU A 153 -1.24 -1.53 10.48
N ARG A 154 -1.51 -0.55 9.60
CA ARG A 154 -2.88 -0.14 9.29
C ARG A 154 -3.69 -1.29 8.72
N MET A 155 -3.15 -2.09 7.79
CA MET A 155 -3.87 -3.26 7.26
C MET A 155 -4.22 -4.24 8.39
N LEU A 156 -3.25 -4.57 9.26
CA LEU A 156 -3.46 -5.47 10.39
C LEU A 156 -4.52 -4.96 11.36
N LEU A 157 -4.60 -3.65 11.60
CA LEU A 157 -5.66 -3.05 12.42
C LEU A 157 -7.07 -3.27 11.85
N HIS A 158 -7.22 -3.44 10.53
CA HIS A 158 -8.53 -3.73 9.92
C HIS A 158 -8.91 -5.20 9.99
N GLU A 159 -7.94 -6.10 10.10
CA GLU A 159 -8.18 -7.55 10.02
C GLU A 159 -8.12 -8.23 11.39
N ILE A 160 -7.15 -7.86 12.23
CA ILE A 160 -6.94 -8.46 13.54
C ILE A 160 -8.03 -7.97 14.52
N ARG A 161 -8.67 -8.93 15.17
CA ARG A 161 -9.71 -8.68 16.15
C ARG A 161 -9.11 -8.54 17.55
N GLY A 162 -9.49 -7.48 18.25
CA GLY A 162 -9.14 -7.32 19.66
C GLY A 162 -7.65 -7.23 20.05
N PRO A 163 -6.75 -6.62 19.26
CA PRO A 163 -5.33 -6.56 19.62
C PRO A 163 -5.13 -5.81 20.95
N THR A 164 -4.23 -6.30 21.81
CA THR A 164 -4.02 -5.75 23.16
C THR A 164 -2.73 -4.95 23.30
N ASN A 165 -1.85 -5.02 22.31
CA ASN A 165 -0.58 -4.33 22.25
C ASN A 165 -0.03 -4.43 20.80
N PHE A 166 1.13 -3.84 20.54
CA PHE A 166 1.79 -3.90 19.23
C PHE A 166 2.34 -5.29 18.89
N THR A 167 2.71 -6.11 19.89
CA THR A 167 3.19 -7.49 19.66
C THR A 167 2.06 -8.43 19.22
N ASP A 168 0.84 -8.25 19.72
CA ASP A 168 -0.33 -9.01 19.33
C ASP A 168 -0.68 -8.78 17.86
N LEU A 169 -0.50 -7.54 17.37
CA LEU A 169 -0.68 -7.23 15.95
C LEU A 169 0.29 -8.02 15.05
N ARG A 170 1.45 -8.40 15.57
CA ARG A 170 2.45 -9.20 14.85
C ARG A 170 2.34 -10.70 15.13
N THR A 171 1.43 -11.10 16.02
CA THR A 171 1.27 -12.49 16.41
C THR A 171 0.20 -13.14 15.55
N ILE A 172 0.61 -13.98 14.59
CA ILE A 172 -0.28 -14.71 13.69
C ILE A 172 -0.11 -16.21 13.97
N ASP A 173 -1.20 -16.90 14.32
CA ASP A 173 -1.22 -18.32 14.68
C ASP A 173 -0.20 -18.73 15.76
N GLY A 174 0.01 -17.86 16.75
CA GLY A 174 0.96 -18.09 17.85
C GLY A 174 2.44 -17.82 17.50
N TYR A 175 2.75 -17.41 16.27
CA TYR A 175 4.08 -16.98 15.86
C TYR A 175 4.20 -15.45 15.86
N ILE A 176 5.23 -14.93 16.53
CA ILE A 176 5.50 -13.48 16.60
C ILE A 176 6.39 -13.10 15.41
N CYS A 177 5.83 -12.40 14.44
CA CYS A 177 6.56 -11.91 13.27
C CYS A 177 7.49 -10.74 13.66
N HIS A 178 8.61 -10.59 12.97
CA HIS A 178 9.56 -9.52 13.22
C HIS A 178 9.02 -8.17 12.73
N THR A 179 8.40 -8.16 11.56
CA THR A 179 7.85 -6.96 10.90
C THR A 179 6.34 -7.06 10.74
N TYR A 180 5.67 -5.91 10.56
CA TYR A 180 4.24 -5.90 10.23
C TYR A 180 3.98 -6.44 8.83
N ARG A 181 4.94 -6.24 7.90
CA ARG A 181 4.88 -6.83 6.57
C ARG A 181 4.79 -8.36 6.61
N GLU A 182 5.67 -8.99 7.37
CA GLU A 182 5.69 -10.45 7.54
C GLU A 182 4.38 -10.97 8.14
N ALA A 183 3.83 -10.26 9.13
CA ALA A 183 2.51 -10.59 9.69
C ALA A 183 1.40 -10.50 8.63
N CYS A 184 1.39 -9.46 7.78
CA CYS A 184 0.45 -9.36 6.66
C CYS A 184 0.63 -10.50 5.65
N GLN A 185 1.87 -10.90 5.33
CA GLN A 185 2.15 -12.02 4.43
C GLN A 185 1.61 -13.34 5.00
N ARG A 186 1.88 -13.60 6.28
CA ARG A 186 1.44 -14.82 6.95
C ARG A 186 -0.08 -14.91 7.08
N LEU A 187 -0.73 -13.76 7.28
CA LEU A 187 -2.19 -13.66 7.29
C LEU A 187 -2.82 -13.74 5.87
N GLY A 188 -1.99 -13.79 4.82
CA GLY A 188 -2.46 -13.86 3.42
C GLY A 188 -3.05 -12.56 2.89
N LEU A 189 -2.71 -11.42 3.51
CA LEU A 189 -3.20 -10.10 3.08
C LEU A 189 -2.38 -9.50 1.95
N LEU A 190 -1.15 -9.99 1.73
CA LEU A 190 -0.32 -9.59 0.61
C LEU A 190 -0.39 -10.66 -0.47
N GLU A 191 -0.46 -10.22 -1.72
CA GLU A 191 -0.34 -11.11 -2.86
C GLU A 191 1.00 -11.87 -2.78
N ASN A 192 0.91 -13.16 -3.02
CA ASN A 192 2.01 -14.09 -2.97
C ASN A 192 2.27 -14.59 -4.38
N ASP A 193 3.49 -14.40 -4.91
CA ASP A 193 3.88 -14.85 -6.24
C ASP A 193 3.87 -16.39 -6.40
N ASN A 194 3.61 -17.17 -5.35
CA ASN A 194 3.49 -18.63 -5.41
C ASN A 194 2.51 -19.10 -6.47
N HIS A 195 1.40 -18.38 -6.70
CA HIS A 195 0.48 -18.78 -7.77
C HIS A 195 1.12 -18.67 -9.16
N TRP A 196 2.07 -17.75 -9.37
CA TRP A 196 2.77 -17.59 -10.65
C TRP A 196 3.80 -18.70 -10.80
N GLU A 197 4.49 -19.04 -9.72
CA GLU A 197 5.42 -20.17 -9.70
C GLU A 197 4.72 -21.50 -9.99
N LEU A 198 3.60 -21.78 -9.32
CA LEU A 198 2.80 -22.98 -9.57
C LEU A 198 2.23 -23.00 -11.00
N THR A 199 1.69 -21.88 -11.47
CA THR A 199 1.11 -21.76 -12.82
C THR A 199 2.18 -22.01 -13.90
N LEU A 200 3.37 -21.42 -13.74
CA LEU A 200 4.48 -21.66 -14.66
C LEU A 200 5.02 -23.08 -14.56
N GLN A 201 5.08 -23.66 -13.36
CA GLN A 201 5.48 -25.04 -13.14
C GLN A 201 4.55 -26.01 -13.87
N GLU A 202 3.23 -25.82 -13.79
CA GLU A 202 2.26 -26.62 -14.56
C GLU A 202 2.42 -26.42 -16.08
N ALA A 203 2.67 -25.18 -16.52
CA ALA A 203 2.93 -24.90 -17.93
C ALA A 203 4.18 -25.61 -18.44
N THR A 204 5.24 -25.75 -17.63
CA THR A 204 6.46 -26.46 -18.04
C THR A 204 6.24 -27.94 -18.37
N LEU A 205 5.16 -28.55 -17.85
CA LEU A 205 4.83 -29.96 -18.08
C LEU A 205 3.99 -30.18 -19.35
N THR A 206 3.31 -29.13 -19.83
CA THR A 206 2.25 -29.26 -20.85
C THR A 206 2.45 -28.38 -22.08
N ALA A 207 3.23 -27.31 -21.96
CA ALA A 207 3.36 -26.27 -22.97
C ALA A 207 4.77 -26.19 -23.56
N SER A 208 4.87 -25.62 -24.76
CA SER A 208 6.16 -25.36 -25.41
C SER A 208 6.86 -24.12 -24.82
N ALA A 209 8.17 -24.00 -25.03
CA ALA A 209 8.94 -22.82 -24.60
C ALA A 209 8.34 -21.49 -25.09
N GLU A 210 7.74 -21.47 -26.30
CA GLU A 210 7.05 -20.29 -26.82
C GLU A 210 5.80 -19.94 -26.03
N GLN A 211 4.97 -20.93 -25.71
CA GLN A 211 3.75 -20.74 -24.92
C GLN A 211 4.07 -20.32 -23.48
N ILE A 212 5.15 -20.85 -22.89
CA ILE A 212 5.62 -20.44 -21.56
C ILE A 212 6.06 -18.97 -21.59
N ARG A 213 6.76 -18.52 -22.64
CA ARG A 213 7.12 -17.10 -22.81
C ARG A 213 5.90 -16.19 -22.94
N GLU A 214 4.84 -16.64 -23.62
CA GLU A 214 3.59 -15.88 -23.74
C GLU A 214 2.89 -15.73 -22.40
N LEU A 215 2.73 -16.83 -21.68
CA LEU A 215 2.17 -16.82 -20.34
C LEU A 215 2.98 -15.92 -19.40
N PHE A 216 4.31 -16.01 -19.45
CA PHE A 216 5.19 -15.17 -18.64
C PHE A 216 5.04 -13.68 -18.99
N ALA A 217 4.96 -13.33 -20.28
CA ALA A 217 4.74 -11.95 -20.71
C ALA A 217 3.38 -11.41 -20.23
N ILE A 218 2.33 -12.23 -20.24
CA ILE A 218 1.02 -11.85 -19.66
C ILE A 218 1.16 -11.61 -18.16
N ILE A 219 1.76 -12.55 -17.41
CA ILE A 219 1.98 -12.40 -15.96
C ILE A 219 2.73 -11.09 -15.64
N LEU A 220 3.82 -10.80 -16.36
CA LEU A 220 4.59 -9.58 -16.16
C LEU A 220 3.76 -8.30 -16.39
N THR A 221 2.96 -8.29 -17.47
CA THR A 221 2.30 -7.07 -17.95
C THR A 221 0.95 -6.81 -17.28
N THR A 222 0.22 -7.86 -16.88
CA THR A 222 -1.14 -7.74 -16.33
C THR A 222 -1.22 -8.00 -14.84
N CYS A 223 -0.28 -8.76 -14.28
CA CYS A 223 -0.37 -9.25 -12.90
C CYS A 223 0.67 -8.62 -11.96
N ASN A 224 1.67 -7.91 -12.50
CA ASN A 224 2.65 -7.15 -11.75
C ASN A 224 3.27 -7.93 -10.55
N PRO A 225 3.94 -9.06 -10.81
CA PRO A 225 4.49 -9.93 -9.76
C PRO A 225 5.44 -9.16 -8.84
N SER A 226 5.51 -9.56 -7.57
CA SER A 226 6.33 -8.91 -6.55
C SER A 226 7.83 -9.02 -6.83
N ASN A 227 8.29 -10.14 -7.39
CA ASN A 227 9.69 -10.37 -7.75
C ASN A 227 9.82 -11.06 -9.13
N PRO A 228 9.68 -10.32 -10.24
CA PRO A 228 9.72 -10.88 -11.59
C PRO A 228 11.08 -11.50 -11.93
N LYS A 229 12.17 -10.96 -11.37
CA LYS A 229 13.53 -11.47 -11.59
C LYS A 229 13.71 -12.87 -11.01
N GLN A 230 13.21 -13.11 -9.79
CA GLN A 230 13.27 -14.44 -9.18
C GLN A 230 12.47 -15.45 -10.01
N LEU A 231 11.28 -15.06 -10.47
CA LEU A 231 10.44 -15.90 -11.33
C LEU A 231 11.14 -16.23 -12.66
N TRP A 232 11.80 -15.23 -13.28
CA TRP A 232 12.63 -15.44 -14.46
C TRP A 232 13.78 -16.42 -14.21
N ASP A 233 14.53 -16.24 -13.12
CA ASP A 233 15.68 -17.10 -12.81
C ASP A 233 15.28 -18.56 -12.60
N SER A 234 14.09 -18.82 -12.07
CA SER A 234 13.52 -20.18 -11.92
C SER A 234 13.15 -20.83 -13.25
N PHE A 235 12.59 -20.09 -14.21
CA PHE A 235 11.98 -20.66 -15.43
C PHE A 235 12.70 -20.34 -16.76
N LYS A 236 13.79 -19.54 -16.73
CA LYS A 236 14.53 -19.13 -17.95
C LYS A 236 15.02 -20.28 -18.82
N ARG A 237 15.34 -21.44 -18.23
CA ARG A 237 15.76 -22.63 -18.98
C ARG A 237 14.59 -23.22 -19.79
N ASN A 238 13.42 -23.36 -19.17
CA ASN A 238 12.22 -23.84 -19.85
C ASN A 238 11.76 -22.89 -20.95
N MET A 239 11.90 -21.58 -20.73
CA MET A 239 11.58 -20.56 -21.72
C MET A 239 12.59 -20.45 -22.87
N SER A 240 13.76 -21.09 -22.80
CA SER A 240 14.82 -20.97 -23.81
C SER A 240 15.15 -22.30 -24.52
N ASP A 241 14.40 -23.35 -24.21
CA ASP A 241 14.67 -24.72 -24.67
C ASP A 241 14.59 -24.86 -26.21
N ASP A 242 13.61 -24.22 -26.84
CA ASP A 242 13.48 -24.19 -28.31
C ASP A 242 14.62 -23.44 -29.01
N ILE A 243 15.15 -22.38 -28.39
CA ILE A 243 16.29 -21.62 -28.92
C ILE A 243 17.55 -22.49 -28.87
N LEU A 244 17.80 -23.17 -27.75
CA LEU A 244 18.90 -24.12 -27.63
C LEU A 244 18.77 -25.24 -28.67
N TYR A 245 17.56 -25.78 -28.86
CA TYR A 245 17.29 -26.80 -29.86
C TYR A 245 17.59 -26.32 -31.29
N GLN A 246 17.15 -25.11 -31.65
CA GLN A 246 17.42 -24.50 -32.97
C GLN A 246 18.93 -24.34 -33.21
N ILE A 247 19.69 -23.88 -32.22
CA ILE A 247 21.14 -23.68 -32.34
C ILE A 247 21.87 -25.02 -32.49
N ARG A 248 21.45 -26.06 -31.76
CA ARG A 248 22.00 -27.42 -31.88
C ARG A 248 21.72 -28.03 -33.25
N GLN A 249 20.53 -27.81 -33.82
CA GLN A 249 20.24 -28.25 -35.18
C GLN A 249 21.11 -27.55 -36.22
N ALA A 250 21.40 -26.27 -36.04
CA ALA A 250 22.26 -25.51 -36.95
C ALA A 250 23.76 -25.88 -36.82
N ASN A 251 24.18 -26.43 -35.68
CA ASN A 251 25.58 -26.77 -35.38
C ASN A 251 25.72 -28.21 -34.82
N PRO A 252 25.55 -29.25 -35.66
CA PRO A 252 25.49 -30.64 -35.19
C PRO A 252 26.79 -31.16 -34.55
N GLU A 253 27.93 -30.55 -34.89
CA GLU A 253 29.26 -31.00 -34.43
C GLU A 253 29.66 -30.42 -33.07
N LEU A 254 28.92 -29.44 -32.54
CA LEU A 254 29.24 -28.75 -31.30
C LEU A 254 28.30 -29.17 -30.17
N THR A 255 28.87 -29.53 -29.02
CA THR A 255 28.10 -29.73 -27.78
C THR A 255 27.79 -28.36 -27.16
N ILE A 256 26.63 -27.81 -27.50
CA ILE A 256 26.18 -26.50 -27.01
C ILE A 256 25.28 -26.68 -25.79
N GLU A 257 25.59 -25.98 -24.71
CA GLU A 257 24.80 -25.90 -23.48
C GLU A 257 24.15 -24.52 -23.32
N PHE A 258 23.30 -24.35 -22.31
CA PHE A 258 22.74 -23.03 -21.98
C PHE A 258 23.86 -22.06 -21.63
N ASN A 259 23.86 -20.91 -22.29
CA ASN A 259 24.78 -19.82 -22.06
C ASN A 259 24.01 -18.49 -21.96
N ASP A 260 24.72 -17.41 -21.60
CA ASP A 260 24.11 -16.09 -21.43
C ASP A 260 23.55 -15.54 -22.76
N ASP A 261 24.11 -15.91 -23.90
CA ASP A 261 23.60 -15.50 -25.23
C ASP A 261 22.20 -16.07 -25.51
N ILE A 262 21.96 -17.34 -25.15
CA ILE A 262 20.65 -17.99 -25.27
C ILE A 262 19.63 -17.32 -24.35
N PHE A 263 20.02 -17.03 -23.11
CA PHE A 263 19.13 -16.31 -22.18
C PHE A 263 18.85 -14.89 -22.66
N ASN A 264 19.84 -14.22 -23.26
CA ASN A 264 19.68 -12.90 -23.84
C ASN A 264 18.72 -12.91 -25.05
N GLU A 265 18.86 -13.86 -25.97
CA GLU A 265 17.90 -14.05 -27.08
C GLU A 265 16.47 -14.29 -26.57
N THR A 266 16.35 -15.03 -25.47
CA THR A 266 15.06 -15.27 -24.81
C THR A 266 14.48 -13.98 -24.25
N LEU A 267 15.29 -13.14 -23.59
CA LEU A 267 14.88 -11.82 -23.10
C LEU A 267 14.45 -10.89 -24.24
N ILE A 268 15.13 -10.91 -25.39
CA ILE A 268 14.73 -10.13 -26.57
C ILE A 268 13.32 -10.53 -27.02
N ARG A 269 13.08 -11.83 -27.20
CA ARG A 269 11.76 -12.35 -27.62
C ARG A 269 10.67 -12.05 -26.58
N LEU A 270 11.02 -12.03 -25.31
CA LEU A 270 10.11 -11.74 -24.21
C LEU A 270 9.78 -10.25 -24.14
N GLU A 271 10.77 -9.38 -24.33
CA GLU A 271 10.57 -7.92 -24.43
C GLU A 271 9.67 -7.57 -25.61
N ASP A 272 9.86 -8.19 -26.77
CA ASP A 272 8.99 -7.96 -27.94
C ASP A 272 7.53 -8.33 -27.64
N LYS A 273 7.28 -9.38 -26.84
CA LYS A 273 5.92 -9.74 -26.38
C LYS A 273 5.38 -8.73 -25.38
N CYS A 274 6.17 -8.28 -24.39
CA CYS A 274 5.75 -7.26 -23.43
C CYS A 274 5.40 -5.93 -24.14
N LEU A 275 6.26 -5.49 -25.06
CA LEU A 275 6.03 -4.29 -25.87
C LEU A 275 4.75 -4.40 -26.71
N ALA A 276 4.46 -5.59 -27.26
CA ALA A 276 3.22 -5.82 -28.00
C ALA A 276 1.96 -5.75 -27.12
N ILE A 277 2.04 -6.14 -25.84
CA ILE A 277 0.89 -6.18 -24.93
C ILE A 277 0.61 -4.80 -24.32
N ASN A 278 1.61 -4.15 -23.73
CA ASN A 278 1.41 -2.92 -22.95
C ASN A 278 2.45 -1.81 -23.22
N ASN A 279 3.30 -1.98 -24.23
CA ASN A 279 4.35 -1.03 -24.63
C ASN A 279 5.33 -0.66 -23.49
N GLN A 280 5.49 -1.53 -22.49
CA GLN A 280 6.50 -1.39 -21.44
C GLN A 280 7.74 -2.21 -21.76
N THR A 281 8.90 -1.66 -21.40
CA THR A 281 10.18 -2.37 -21.50
C THR A 281 10.38 -3.33 -20.33
N LEU A 282 11.24 -4.33 -20.49
CA LEU A 282 11.56 -5.24 -19.38
C LEU A 282 12.16 -4.50 -18.18
N VAL A 283 12.91 -3.42 -18.41
CA VAL A 283 13.53 -2.63 -17.35
C VAL A 283 12.48 -1.95 -16.48
N GLU A 284 11.40 -1.43 -17.07
CA GLU A 284 10.30 -0.78 -16.34
C GLU A 284 9.54 -1.77 -15.46
N ILE A 285 9.53 -3.05 -15.84
CA ILE A 285 8.87 -4.14 -15.11
C ILE A 285 9.85 -4.82 -14.12
N GLY A 286 11.07 -4.29 -13.94
CA GLY A 286 12.04 -4.84 -12.98
C GLY A 286 12.77 -6.11 -13.45
N MET A 287 12.78 -6.36 -14.76
CA MET A 287 13.51 -7.45 -15.42
C MET A 287 14.86 -6.96 -15.99
N PRO A 288 15.83 -7.85 -16.23
CA PRO A 288 17.09 -7.49 -16.88
C PRO A 288 16.86 -7.00 -18.32
N ALA A 289 17.59 -5.94 -18.70
CA ALA A 289 17.55 -5.40 -20.06
C ALA A 289 18.18 -6.39 -21.05
N PRO A 290 17.51 -6.71 -22.17
CA PRO A 290 18.13 -7.49 -23.23
C PRO A 290 19.22 -6.68 -23.95
N GLN A 291 20.33 -7.33 -24.25
CA GLN A 291 21.40 -6.79 -25.08
C GLN A 291 21.06 -7.01 -26.55
N ARG A 292 20.44 -6.01 -27.18
CA ARG A 292 20.20 -6.00 -28.63
C ARG A 292 21.48 -5.52 -29.34
N ASN A 293 22.13 -6.37 -30.14
CA ASN A 293 23.12 -5.89 -31.10
C ASN A 293 22.41 -4.94 -32.09
N THR A 294 22.98 -3.78 -32.38
CA THR A 294 22.38 -2.73 -33.24
C THR A 294 21.91 -3.23 -34.62
N PHE A 295 22.48 -4.34 -35.12
CA PHE A 295 22.05 -5.02 -36.34
C PHE A 295 20.70 -5.77 -36.22
N SER A 296 20.29 -6.22 -35.03
CA SER A 296 19.04 -6.98 -34.86
C SER A 296 17.80 -6.07 -34.79
N VAL A 297 17.95 -4.84 -34.30
CA VAL A 297 16.87 -3.82 -34.25
C VAL A 297 16.40 -3.46 -35.66
N LEU A 298 17.33 -3.22 -36.58
CA LEU A 298 17.05 -3.00 -38.00
C LEU A 298 16.32 -4.20 -38.62
N ASN A 299 16.73 -5.43 -38.30
CA ASN A 299 16.07 -6.64 -38.81
C ASN A 299 14.64 -6.82 -38.26
N TYR A 300 14.38 -6.47 -37.00
CA TYR A 300 13.03 -6.51 -36.42
C TYR A 300 12.10 -5.50 -37.11
N GLU A 301 12.55 -4.26 -37.31
CA GLU A 301 11.77 -3.24 -38.03
C GLU A 301 11.50 -3.65 -39.48
N ILE A 302 12.51 -4.16 -40.19
CA ILE A 302 12.36 -4.68 -41.55
C ILE A 302 11.38 -5.87 -41.60
N THR A 303 11.39 -6.73 -40.58
CA THR A 303 10.47 -7.90 -40.52
C THR A 303 9.04 -7.48 -40.17
N LYS A 304 8.88 -6.45 -39.33
CA LYS A 304 7.59 -5.83 -38.99
C LYS A 304 6.98 -5.14 -40.21
N GLU A 305 7.76 -4.37 -40.96
CA GLU A 305 7.31 -3.73 -42.21
C GLU A 305 6.92 -4.76 -43.28
N LYS A 306 7.71 -5.83 -43.45
CA LYS A 306 7.39 -6.91 -44.40
C LYS A 306 6.09 -7.67 -44.06
N LYS A 307 5.71 -7.73 -42.78
CA LYS A 307 4.43 -8.33 -42.36
C LYS A 307 3.25 -7.38 -42.61
N LEU A 308 3.44 -6.07 -42.43
CA LEU A 308 2.43 -5.05 -42.70
C LEU A 308 2.14 -4.88 -44.21
N GLN A 309 3.13 -5.11 -45.07
CA GLN A 309 2.98 -5.03 -46.53
C GLN A 309 2.35 -6.27 -47.19
N ARG A 310 2.02 -7.31 -46.41
CA ARG A 310 1.41 -8.57 -46.89
C ARG A 310 -0.06 -8.74 -46.51
N GLN A 311 -0.68 -7.73 -45.90
CA GLN A 311 -2.13 -7.59 -45.75
C GLN A 311 -2.66 -6.58 -46.77
#